data_AF-M4SUL7-F1
#
_entry.id   AF-M4SUL7-F1
#
_cell.length_a   1.000
_cell.length_b   1.000
_cell.length_c   1.000
_cell.angle_alpha   90.00
_cell.angle_beta   90.00
_cell.angle_gamma   90.00
#
_symmetry.space_group_name_H-M   'P 1'
#
loop_
_entity.id
_entity.type
_entity.pdbx_description
1 polymer ?
#
loop_
_entity_poly.entity_id
_entity_poly.type
_entity_poly.pdbx_seq_one_letter_code
_entity_poly.pdbx_strand_id
1 'polypeptide(L)'
;MSQKWRPAMIEVILTVLTLASTSFADDSQAKHLAELEALCQLIAVGMQPLTELDAASIDLVAPVKLRTINMSISELSWQKQFTKNEEVRQQEPKYCAEAPDKPSCKTMWKEWETDAIAAADTKNLPQNAKIPAENLNGPQAAAARLALARLIAVSRKKVNLFNGKEQSKIKTATTTTKTKISQALFGKPAVPSDPANACAGTAGSNRQTTCKVETKPSTVCRAAVCLCGRDGTQNQDVCGQAVTHAMVNWNSAQLKALFENIFKKCKQKKSGKLTAVNLQSALTNVLSYLKQHQQGTAVTLVLGTGDSGAGTVCGTSAGGGCVDFTKLAATKQSTAIADDTWVSELQEAATELKAAEAALDTRLQLEMELDAASDAAEQIYLNLLHTRPLLIPQLTAATGQKADKKKECEQHKDNITCTADNNCKWEGTSDKSKGTCKPKDGEVPTNQGGAGTGEGAAGEPTTEKCKGKSQTDCKYGCK
;
A
#
# COMPACT_ATOMS: atom_id res chain seq x y z
N MET A 1 -15.30 22.97 -35.39
CA MET A 1 -14.09 22.43 -34.76
C MET A 1 -14.51 21.23 -33.92
N SER A 2 -14.30 20.01 -34.42
CA SER A 2 -14.70 18.76 -33.77
C SER A 2 -13.44 17.91 -33.61
N GLN A 3 -12.99 17.74 -32.36
CA GLN A 3 -11.77 17.03 -32.00
C GLN A 3 -12.14 15.59 -31.63
N LYS A 4 -11.95 14.68 -32.59
CA LYS A 4 -12.09 13.23 -32.38
C LYS A 4 -10.91 12.69 -31.57
N TRP A 5 -11.23 12.03 -30.47
CA TRP A 5 -10.33 11.22 -29.66
C TRP A 5 -9.86 10.00 -30.46
N ARG A 6 -8.55 9.73 -30.44
CA ARG A 6 -7.95 8.45 -30.85
C ARG A 6 -7.66 7.64 -29.58
N PRO A 7 -8.08 6.37 -29.45
CA PRO A 7 -7.56 5.48 -28.43
C PRO A 7 -6.18 4.95 -28.85
N ALA A 8 -5.21 5.04 -27.93
CA ALA A 8 -3.90 4.43 -28.07
C ALA A 8 -4.05 2.90 -28.05
N MET A 9 -3.59 2.22 -29.09
CA MET A 9 -3.46 0.77 -29.12
C MET A 9 -2.34 0.34 -28.16
N ILE A 10 -2.66 -0.58 -27.26
CA ILE A 10 -1.71 -1.31 -26.43
C ILE A 10 -1.08 -2.38 -27.34
N GLU A 11 0.18 -2.20 -27.72
CA GLU A 11 0.96 -3.25 -28.38
C GLU A 11 1.33 -4.33 -27.35
N VAL A 12 0.77 -5.52 -27.55
CA VAL A 12 1.19 -6.75 -26.86
C VAL A 12 2.42 -7.27 -27.59
N ILE A 13 3.61 -7.12 -26.99
CA ILE A 13 4.85 -7.71 -27.51
C ILE A 13 4.82 -9.22 -27.23
N LEU A 14 4.46 -9.99 -28.25
CA LEU A 14 4.55 -11.45 -28.24
C LEU A 14 6.02 -11.84 -28.49
N THR A 15 6.74 -12.22 -27.44
CA THR A 15 8.13 -12.67 -27.57
C THR A 15 8.13 -14.14 -28.01
N VAL A 16 8.29 -14.39 -29.31
CA VAL A 16 8.51 -15.74 -29.86
C VAL A 16 9.95 -16.14 -29.61
N LEU A 17 10.19 -17.03 -28.64
CA LEU A 17 11.49 -17.68 -28.43
C LEU A 17 11.72 -18.72 -29.53
N THR A 18 12.56 -18.37 -30.51
CA THR A 18 13.13 -19.35 -31.46
C THR A 18 14.17 -20.20 -30.72
N LEU A 19 13.86 -21.49 -30.51
CA LEU A 19 14.83 -22.48 -30.06
C LEU A 19 15.91 -22.64 -31.14
N ALA A 20 17.13 -22.19 -30.83
CA ALA A 20 18.31 -22.51 -31.62
C ALA A 20 18.65 -24.00 -31.41
N SER A 21 18.60 -24.77 -32.50
CA SER A 21 19.00 -26.16 -32.55
C SER A 21 20.51 -26.27 -32.31
N THR A 22 20.89 -26.64 -31.09
CA THR A 22 22.25 -27.14 -30.81
C THR A 22 22.25 -28.64 -31.09
N SER A 23 23.26 -29.11 -31.81
CA SER A 23 23.45 -30.51 -32.17
C SER A 23 23.72 -31.35 -30.92
N PHE A 24 22.78 -32.21 -30.55
CA PHE A 24 22.95 -33.21 -29.49
C PHE A 24 23.33 -34.58 -30.10
N ALA A 25 23.99 -35.42 -29.29
CA ALA A 25 24.22 -36.85 -29.56
C ALA A 25 22.91 -37.53 -29.99
N ASP A 26 22.98 -38.69 -30.67
CA ASP A 26 21.84 -39.42 -31.28
C ASP A 26 20.56 -39.44 -30.41
N ASP A 27 19.75 -38.38 -30.57
CA ASP A 27 18.51 -38.08 -29.83
C ASP A 27 17.29 -38.58 -30.62
N SER A 28 17.48 -39.54 -31.54
CA SER A 28 16.42 -40.14 -32.36
C SER A 28 15.26 -40.74 -31.53
N GLN A 29 15.49 -40.98 -30.24
CA GLN A 29 14.51 -41.51 -29.29
C GLN A 29 13.85 -40.44 -28.38
N ALA A 30 14.34 -39.19 -28.37
CA ALA A 30 13.96 -38.14 -27.42
C ALA A 30 12.60 -37.49 -27.72
N LYS A 31 11.52 -38.27 -27.62
CA LYS A 31 10.14 -37.88 -27.95
C LYS A 31 9.46 -36.98 -26.91
N HIS A 32 10.05 -36.82 -25.72
CA HIS A 32 9.50 -36.08 -24.57
C HIS A 32 10.36 -34.89 -24.15
N LEU A 33 11.29 -34.45 -25.00
CA LEU A 33 12.18 -33.35 -24.70
C LEU A 33 11.40 -32.05 -24.42
N ALA A 34 10.37 -31.74 -25.21
CA ALA A 34 9.57 -30.53 -25.02
C ALA A 34 8.77 -30.56 -23.70
N GLU A 35 8.12 -31.69 -23.39
CA GLU A 35 7.40 -31.89 -22.14
C GLU A 35 8.35 -31.82 -20.93
N LEU A 36 9.55 -32.41 -21.03
CA LEU A 36 10.56 -32.31 -19.98
C LEU A 36 11.06 -30.87 -19.82
N GLU A 37 11.32 -30.16 -20.92
CA GLU A 37 11.73 -28.76 -20.88
C GLU A 37 10.68 -27.88 -20.20
N ALA A 38 9.38 -28.16 -20.40
CA ALA A 38 8.30 -27.46 -19.70
C ALA A 38 8.32 -27.74 -18.19
N LEU A 39 8.48 -29.00 -17.78
CA LEU A 39 8.63 -29.37 -16.36
C LEU A 39 9.88 -28.74 -15.74
N CYS A 40 11.00 -28.74 -16.46
CA CYS A 40 12.24 -28.10 -16.01
C CYS A 40 12.09 -26.58 -15.91
N GLN A 41 11.29 -25.91 -16.76
CA GLN A 41 11.02 -24.48 -16.60
C GLN A 41 10.30 -24.20 -15.28
N LEU A 42 9.28 -25.01 -14.96
CA LEU A 42 8.52 -24.90 -13.71
C LEU A 42 9.42 -25.13 -12.48
N ILE A 43 10.24 -26.18 -12.53
CA ILE A 43 11.24 -26.46 -11.50
C ILE A 43 12.21 -25.29 -11.35
N ALA A 44 12.81 -24.80 -12.44
CA ALA A 44 13.82 -23.75 -12.41
C ALA A 44 13.28 -22.42 -11.86
N VAL A 45 12.04 -22.04 -12.21
CA VAL A 45 11.38 -20.85 -11.64
C VAL A 45 11.15 -21.02 -10.13
N GLY A 46 10.58 -22.14 -9.68
CA GLY A 46 10.32 -22.37 -8.26
C GLY A 46 11.58 -22.58 -7.41
N MET A 47 12.72 -22.89 -8.02
CA MET A 47 14.03 -22.91 -7.35
C MET A 47 14.59 -21.50 -7.09
N GLN A 48 14.11 -20.47 -7.78
CA GLN A 48 14.63 -19.12 -7.60
C GLN A 48 14.31 -18.57 -6.21
N PRO A 49 15.21 -17.77 -5.63
CA PRO A 49 14.94 -17.10 -4.37
C PRO A 49 13.88 -16.00 -4.55
N LEU A 50 13.14 -15.70 -3.48
CA LEU A 50 12.21 -14.58 -3.38
C LEU A 50 12.94 -13.31 -2.93
N THR A 51 14.00 -12.92 -3.63
CA THR A 51 14.86 -11.78 -3.21
C THR A 51 14.15 -10.43 -3.27
N GLU A 52 13.09 -10.29 -4.07
CA GLU A 52 12.36 -9.02 -4.20
C GLU A 52 11.36 -8.80 -3.06
N LEU A 53 10.97 -9.86 -2.35
CA LEU A 53 10.04 -9.79 -1.22
C LEU A 53 10.78 -9.71 0.13
N ASP A 54 12.03 -9.26 0.15
CA ASP A 54 12.92 -9.41 1.31
C ASP A 54 12.36 -8.81 2.62
N ALA A 55 12.66 -9.51 3.72
CA ALA A 55 12.09 -9.35 5.05
C ALA A 55 12.63 -8.13 5.83
N ALA A 56 13.60 -7.39 5.30
CA ALA A 56 14.16 -6.21 5.96
C ALA A 56 13.16 -5.02 6.04
N SER A 57 12.01 -5.12 5.36
CA SER A 57 11.09 -4.02 5.15
C SER A 57 9.67 -4.32 5.61
N ILE A 58 9.49 -5.17 6.63
CA ILE A 58 8.15 -5.70 6.92
C ILE A 58 7.31 -4.71 7.74
N ASP A 59 7.88 -4.06 8.75
CA ASP A 59 7.18 -3.02 9.50
C ASP A 59 7.32 -1.66 8.81
N LEU A 60 6.19 -1.07 8.44
CA LEU A 60 6.17 0.35 8.09
C LEU A 60 6.11 1.16 9.38
N VAL A 61 6.87 2.24 9.48
CA VAL A 61 6.89 3.12 10.67
C VAL A 61 6.60 4.54 10.22
N ALA A 62 5.78 5.26 11.00
CA ALA A 62 5.57 6.67 10.74
C ALA A 62 6.86 7.46 10.98
N PRO A 63 7.23 8.44 10.13
CA PRO A 63 8.45 9.20 10.30
C PRO A 63 8.51 9.92 11.64
N VAL A 64 9.61 9.72 12.38
CA VAL A 64 9.85 10.39 13.67
C VAL A 64 9.86 11.90 13.50
N LYS A 65 10.39 12.41 12.37
CA LYS A 65 10.45 13.83 12.01
C LYS A 65 9.09 14.55 12.16
N LEU A 66 7.98 13.90 11.77
CA LEU A 66 6.64 14.46 11.93
C LEU A 66 6.32 14.80 13.40
N ARG A 67 6.61 13.87 14.30
CA ARG A 67 6.33 14.03 15.72
C ARG A 67 7.31 14.97 16.40
N THR A 68 8.60 14.95 16.00
CA THR A 68 9.60 15.92 16.45
C THR A 68 9.18 17.35 16.11
N ILE A 69 8.75 17.60 14.86
CA ILE A 69 8.24 18.91 14.44
C ILE A 69 6.99 19.26 15.26
N ASN A 70 6.02 18.35 15.41
CA ASN A 70 4.82 18.61 16.20
C ASN A 70 5.12 18.96 17.67
N MET A 71 6.09 18.29 18.30
CA MET A 71 6.53 18.61 19.65
C MET A 71 7.19 20.00 19.72
N SER A 72 8.04 20.33 18.75
CA SER A 72 8.73 21.63 18.71
C SER A 72 7.80 22.84 18.58
N ILE A 73 6.64 22.66 17.93
CA ILE A 73 5.63 23.72 17.74
C ILE A 73 4.47 23.65 18.73
N SER A 74 4.51 22.69 19.66
CA SER A 74 3.50 22.54 20.71
C SER A 74 3.49 23.75 21.63
N GLU A 75 2.43 23.90 22.42
CA GLU A 75 2.37 25.00 23.40
C GLU A 75 3.54 24.93 24.38
N LEU A 76 4.09 26.10 24.75
CA LEU A 76 5.21 26.16 25.68
C LEU A 76 4.88 25.51 27.03
N SER A 77 3.62 25.61 27.48
CA SER A 77 3.11 24.93 28.68
C SER A 77 3.18 23.41 28.56
N TRP A 78 2.88 22.86 27.37
CA TRP A 78 2.97 21.44 27.07
C TRP A 78 4.42 20.98 26.95
N GLN A 79 5.26 21.70 26.20
CA GLN A 79 6.68 21.37 26.05
C GLN A 79 7.41 21.30 27.40
N LYS A 80 7.05 22.18 28.35
CA LYS A 80 7.64 22.21 29.70
C LYS A 80 7.33 20.97 30.56
N GLN A 81 6.36 20.16 30.17
CA GLN A 81 6.03 18.92 30.89
C GLN A 81 7.07 17.81 30.66
N PHE A 82 7.84 17.89 29.58
CA PHE A 82 8.77 16.85 29.16
C PHE A 82 10.21 17.20 29.52
N THR A 83 11.00 16.18 29.86
CA THR A 83 12.45 16.33 29.92
C THR A 83 13.05 16.54 28.53
N LYS A 84 14.18 17.25 28.48
CA LYS A 84 15.02 17.42 27.29
C LYS A 84 16.33 16.61 27.37
N ASN A 85 16.53 15.86 28.47
CA ASN A 85 17.66 14.97 28.68
C ASN A 85 17.16 13.54 28.91
N GLU A 86 17.77 12.62 28.17
CA GLU A 86 17.55 11.18 28.22
C GLU A 86 17.72 10.58 29.62
N GLU A 87 18.74 11.03 30.35
CA GLU A 87 19.17 10.45 31.64
C GLU A 87 18.15 10.68 32.77
N VAL A 88 17.25 11.65 32.60
CA VAL A 88 16.27 12.06 33.60
C VAL A 88 14.83 11.76 33.17
N ARG A 89 14.62 10.85 32.22
CA ARG A 89 13.28 10.38 31.84
C ARG A 89 12.51 9.86 33.05
N GLN A 90 11.23 10.19 33.11
CA GLN A 90 10.36 9.73 34.18
C GLN A 90 9.88 8.30 33.85
N GLN A 91 10.23 7.33 34.69
CA GLN A 91 9.67 5.97 34.55
C GLN A 91 8.17 5.93 34.89
N GLU A 92 7.73 6.79 35.81
CA GLU A 92 6.36 6.88 36.29
C GLU A 92 5.87 8.34 36.18
N PRO A 93 5.40 8.78 34.99
CA PRO A 93 4.94 10.15 34.81
C PRO A 93 3.67 10.42 35.61
N LYS A 94 3.71 11.45 36.47
CA LYS A 94 2.56 11.84 37.32
C LYS A 94 1.29 12.11 36.51
N TYR A 95 1.44 12.65 35.29
CA TYR A 95 0.33 12.89 34.37
C TYR A 95 -0.51 11.63 34.08
N CYS A 96 0.13 10.46 34.03
CA CYS A 96 -0.56 9.20 33.75
C CYS A 96 -1.12 8.49 35.00
N ALA A 97 -0.93 9.04 36.20
CA ALA A 97 -1.36 8.40 37.45
C ALA A 97 -2.89 8.23 37.53
N GLU A 98 -3.61 9.21 36.99
CA GLU A 98 -5.08 9.28 36.97
C GLU A 98 -5.69 8.91 35.60
N ALA A 99 -4.86 8.52 34.63
CA ALA A 99 -5.36 8.15 33.31
C ALA A 99 -6.23 6.87 33.40
N PRO A 100 -7.40 6.83 32.72
CA PRO A 100 -8.25 5.63 32.67
C PRO A 100 -7.51 4.40 32.11
N ASP A 101 -6.62 4.62 31.14
CA ASP A 101 -5.71 3.61 30.59
C ASP A 101 -4.25 4.01 30.88
N LYS A 102 -3.75 3.61 32.05
CA LYS A 102 -2.38 3.92 32.49
C LYS A 102 -1.32 3.34 31.56
N PRO A 103 -1.39 2.07 31.11
CA PRO A 103 -0.41 1.51 30.17
C PRO A 103 -0.30 2.28 28.84
N SER A 104 -1.43 2.62 28.23
CA SER A 104 -1.43 3.39 26.98
C SER A 104 -0.90 4.80 27.18
N CYS A 105 -1.30 5.48 28.28
CA CYS A 105 -0.77 6.80 28.62
C CYS A 105 0.75 6.77 28.81
N LYS A 106 1.29 5.80 29.56
CA LYS A 106 2.74 5.65 29.78
C LYS A 106 3.48 5.43 28.46
N THR A 107 2.91 4.66 27.54
CA THR A 107 3.48 4.43 26.20
C THR A 107 3.54 5.72 25.40
N MET A 108 2.44 6.47 25.36
CA MET A 108 2.39 7.77 24.67
C MET A 108 3.31 8.81 25.31
N TRP A 109 3.41 8.83 26.64
CA TRP A 109 4.31 9.72 27.35
C TRP A 109 5.77 9.49 26.97
N LYS A 110 6.19 8.22 26.92
CA LYS A 110 7.55 7.86 26.50
C LYS A 110 7.83 8.29 25.05
N GLU A 111 6.85 8.16 24.16
CA GLU A 111 6.96 8.69 22.79
C GLU A 111 7.16 10.21 22.80
N TRP A 112 6.31 10.94 23.53
CA TRP A 112 6.39 12.39 23.61
C TRP A 112 7.70 12.89 24.22
N GLU A 113 8.21 12.24 25.27
CA GLU A 113 9.54 12.57 25.82
C GLU A 113 10.65 12.34 24.79
N THR A 114 10.58 11.26 24.02
CA THR A 114 11.52 11.01 22.93
C THR A 114 11.48 12.15 21.90
N ASP A 115 10.28 12.57 21.51
CA ASP A 115 10.09 13.64 20.55
C ASP A 115 10.54 15.00 21.11
N ALA A 116 10.38 15.24 22.43
CA ALA A 116 10.81 16.46 23.11
C ALA A 116 12.34 16.56 23.24
N ILE A 117 13.01 15.46 23.54
CA ILE A 117 14.47 15.35 23.52
C ILE A 117 14.98 15.62 22.10
N ALA A 118 14.39 14.97 21.09
CA ALA A 118 14.75 15.20 19.70
C ALA A 118 14.55 16.66 19.27
N ALA A 119 13.44 17.29 19.66
CA ALA A 119 13.14 18.69 19.36
C ALA A 119 14.02 19.69 20.14
N ALA A 120 14.72 19.25 21.19
CA ALA A 120 15.64 20.11 21.93
C ALA A 120 16.94 20.37 21.14
N ASP A 121 17.38 19.41 20.33
CA ASP A 121 18.51 19.54 19.40
C ASP A 121 18.05 20.21 18.11
N THR A 122 18.62 21.38 17.81
CA THR A 122 18.26 22.14 16.61
C THR A 122 18.58 21.39 15.33
N LYS A 123 19.56 20.46 15.32
CA LYS A 123 19.90 19.66 14.13
C LYS A 123 18.76 18.79 13.62
N ASN A 124 17.78 18.50 14.47
CA ASN A 124 16.59 17.72 14.12
C ASN A 124 15.43 18.61 13.62
N LEU A 125 15.62 19.93 13.58
CA LEU A 125 14.61 20.89 13.17
C LEU A 125 14.95 21.50 11.80
N PRO A 126 13.94 21.88 11.00
CA PRO A 126 14.19 22.56 9.74
C PRO A 126 15.07 23.80 9.90
N GLN A 127 16.00 23.98 8.95
CA GLN A 127 17.03 25.04 8.95
C GLN A 127 17.89 25.11 10.23
N ASN A 128 17.92 24.06 11.04
CA ASN A 128 18.64 24.05 12.32
C ASN A 128 18.24 25.22 13.25
N ALA A 129 17.00 25.68 13.18
CA ALA A 129 16.50 26.83 13.91
C ALA A 129 15.38 26.42 14.88
N LYS A 130 15.11 27.25 15.90
CA LYS A 130 13.92 27.14 16.76
C LYS A 130 12.94 28.24 16.41
N ILE A 131 11.65 27.92 16.45
CA ILE A 131 10.60 28.93 16.33
C ILE A 131 10.67 29.85 17.54
N PRO A 132 10.70 31.19 17.34
CA PRO A 132 10.65 32.15 18.43
C PRO A 132 9.41 31.97 19.33
N ALA A 133 9.55 32.20 20.63
CA ALA A 133 8.48 31.93 21.60
C ALA A 133 7.21 32.76 21.33
N GLU A 134 7.39 33.99 20.83
CA GLU A 134 6.34 34.91 20.38
C GLU A 134 5.49 34.34 19.24
N ASN A 135 6.07 33.50 18.38
CA ASN A 135 5.39 32.90 17.25
C ASN A 135 4.57 31.66 17.64
N LEU A 136 4.82 31.05 18.81
CA LEU A 136 4.17 29.80 19.25
C LEU A 136 2.79 30.01 19.89
N ASN A 137 2.46 31.24 20.31
CA ASN A 137 1.24 31.56 21.06
C ASN A 137 0.15 32.26 20.21
N GLY A 138 0.32 32.32 18.89
CA GLY A 138 -0.60 32.99 17.96
C GLY A 138 -1.55 32.05 17.19
N PRO A 139 -2.53 32.60 16.46
CA PRO A 139 -3.47 31.83 15.63
C PRO A 139 -2.77 31.03 14.53
N GLN A 140 -1.63 31.51 14.01
CA GLN A 140 -0.81 30.80 13.02
C GLN A 140 -0.22 29.51 13.61
N ALA A 141 0.27 29.55 14.86
CA ALA A 141 0.75 28.36 15.55
C ALA A 141 -0.37 27.37 15.85
N ALA A 142 -1.55 27.85 16.24
CA ALA A 142 -2.72 26.97 16.43
C ALA A 142 -3.12 26.27 15.12
N ALA A 143 -3.14 26.99 13.99
CA ALA A 143 -3.40 26.41 12.69
C ALA A 143 -2.32 25.40 12.26
N ALA A 144 -1.04 25.73 12.48
CA ALA A 144 0.09 24.83 12.20
C ALA A 144 -0.01 23.52 13.00
N ARG A 145 -0.32 23.61 14.31
CA ARG A 145 -0.56 22.45 15.18
C ARG A 145 -1.70 21.57 14.67
N LEU A 146 -2.83 22.16 14.26
CA LEU A 146 -3.96 21.40 13.70
C LEU A 146 -3.59 20.70 12.39
N ALA A 147 -2.86 21.37 11.49
CA ALA A 147 -2.41 20.79 10.24
C ALA A 147 -1.45 19.60 10.46
N LEU A 148 -0.47 19.76 11.36
CA LEU A 148 0.47 18.69 11.74
C LEU A 148 -0.24 17.52 12.43
N ALA A 149 -1.17 17.79 13.34
CA ALA A 149 -1.96 16.75 14.00
C ALA A 149 -2.72 15.90 12.98
N ARG A 150 -3.29 16.53 11.94
CA ARG A 150 -3.95 15.81 10.84
C ARG A 150 -2.98 14.94 10.04
N LEU A 151 -1.81 15.47 9.67
CA LEU A 151 -0.77 14.72 8.95
C LEU A 151 -0.32 13.49 9.75
N ILE A 152 -0.06 13.65 11.05
CA ILE A 152 0.33 12.57 11.95
C ILE A 152 -0.78 11.51 12.05
N ALA A 153 -2.03 11.93 12.24
CA ALA A 153 -3.16 11.00 12.36
C ALA A 153 -3.37 10.17 11.08
N VAL A 154 -3.29 10.81 9.90
CA VAL A 154 -3.40 10.11 8.61
C VAL A 154 -2.23 9.14 8.42
N SER A 155 -1.00 9.58 8.69
CA SER A 155 0.21 8.77 8.56
C SER A 155 0.14 7.53 9.46
N ARG A 156 -0.19 7.70 10.75
CA ARG A 156 -0.37 6.58 11.68
C ARG A 156 -1.48 5.63 11.24
N LYS A 157 -2.62 6.15 10.77
CA LYS A 157 -3.71 5.30 10.28
C LYS A 157 -3.27 4.43 9.10
N LYS A 158 -2.54 5.00 8.13
CA LYS A 158 -2.04 4.28 6.96
C LYS A 158 -1.03 3.21 7.36
N VAL A 159 -0.07 3.56 8.22
CA VAL A 159 0.91 2.62 8.80
C VAL A 159 0.22 1.46 9.51
N ASN A 160 -0.74 1.75 10.39
CA ASN A 160 -1.48 0.72 11.13
C ASN A 160 -2.30 -0.18 10.21
N LEU A 161 -2.91 0.38 9.15
CA LEU A 161 -3.66 -0.41 8.18
C LEU A 161 -2.74 -1.38 7.43
N PHE A 162 -1.57 -0.91 7.00
CA PHE A 162 -0.58 -1.74 6.33
C PHE A 162 -0.08 -2.87 7.26
N ASN A 163 0.43 -2.50 8.44
CA ASN A 163 0.97 -3.46 9.42
C ASN A 163 -0.11 -4.47 9.89
N GLY A 164 -1.37 -4.05 9.98
CA GLY A 164 -2.47 -4.90 10.44
C GLY A 164 -3.10 -5.81 9.37
N LYS A 165 -2.93 -5.53 8.07
CA LYS A 165 -3.64 -6.26 7.00
C LYS A 165 -2.79 -6.73 5.83
N GLU A 166 -1.84 -5.91 5.40
CA GLU A 166 -1.07 -6.15 4.17
C GLU A 166 0.25 -6.84 4.46
N GLN A 167 0.87 -6.49 5.58
CA GLN A 167 2.14 -7.03 6.02
C GLN A 167 2.19 -8.56 6.07
N SER A 168 1.12 -9.19 6.58
CA SER A 168 1.05 -10.63 6.73
C SER A 168 1.16 -11.37 5.40
N LYS A 169 0.75 -10.75 4.28
CA LYS A 169 0.87 -11.34 2.94
C LYS A 169 2.33 -11.51 2.53
N ILE A 170 3.16 -10.50 2.77
CA ILE A 170 4.62 -10.56 2.52
C ILE A 170 5.28 -11.60 3.44
N LYS A 171 4.92 -11.61 4.73
CA LYS A 171 5.43 -12.62 5.70
C LYS A 171 5.08 -14.05 5.27
N THR A 172 3.83 -14.29 4.90
CA THR A 172 3.36 -15.61 4.41
C THR A 172 4.11 -16.03 3.15
N ALA A 173 4.32 -15.13 2.19
CA ALA A 173 5.05 -15.44 0.96
C ALA A 173 6.48 -15.91 1.21
N THR A 174 7.21 -15.16 2.04
CA THR A 174 8.63 -15.42 2.34
C THR A 174 8.86 -16.65 3.21
N THR A 175 7.84 -17.14 3.93
CA THR A 175 7.95 -18.28 4.85
C THR A 175 7.20 -19.51 4.33
N THR A 176 5.87 -19.43 4.30
CA THR A 176 4.97 -20.55 4.00
C THR A 176 4.88 -20.82 2.51
N THR A 177 4.66 -19.80 1.67
CA THR A 177 4.44 -19.99 0.23
C THR A 177 5.66 -20.59 -0.45
N LYS A 178 6.87 -20.13 -0.10
CA LYS A 178 8.11 -20.72 -0.63
C LYS A 178 8.28 -22.19 -0.23
N THR A 179 7.94 -22.53 1.02
CA THR A 179 7.94 -23.91 1.52
C THR A 179 6.94 -24.77 0.73
N LYS A 180 5.74 -24.26 0.51
CA LYS A 180 4.67 -24.90 -0.28
C LYS A 180 5.10 -25.16 -1.72
N ILE A 181 5.72 -24.19 -2.40
CA ILE A 181 6.28 -24.36 -3.74
C ILE A 181 7.31 -25.49 -3.74
N SER A 182 8.24 -25.49 -2.79
CA SER A 182 9.23 -26.55 -2.68
C SER A 182 8.62 -27.93 -2.42
N GLN A 183 7.57 -28.00 -1.60
CA GLN A 183 6.84 -29.24 -1.33
C GLN A 183 6.15 -29.77 -2.59
N ALA A 184 5.46 -28.91 -3.35
CA ALA A 184 4.83 -29.29 -4.61
C ALA A 184 5.85 -29.74 -5.68
N LEU A 185 7.01 -29.08 -5.74
CA LEU A 185 8.05 -29.43 -6.70
C LEU A 185 8.79 -30.72 -6.34
N PHE A 186 9.20 -30.89 -5.08
CA PHE A 186 10.19 -31.88 -4.68
C PHE A 186 9.71 -32.84 -3.57
N GLY A 187 8.56 -32.58 -2.96
CA GLY A 187 8.09 -33.24 -1.75
C GLY A 187 8.94 -32.89 -0.52
N LYS A 188 9.62 -31.73 -0.54
CA LYS A 188 10.56 -31.28 0.50
C LYS A 188 10.28 -29.84 0.93
N PRO A 189 10.49 -29.48 2.20
CA PRO A 189 10.19 -28.13 2.70
C PRO A 189 11.12 -27.05 2.13
N ALA A 190 12.27 -27.42 1.56
CA ALA A 190 13.22 -26.48 0.98
C ALA A 190 13.81 -27.00 -0.33
N VAL A 191 14.22 -26.06 -1.19
CA VAL A 191 14.86 -26.35 -2.48
C VAL A 191 16.10 -27.22 -2.25
N PRO A 192 16.17 -28.42 -2.85
CA PRO A 192 17.31 -29.30 -2.66
C PRO A 192 18.60 -28.70 -3.23
N SER A 193 19.68 -28.74 -2.44
CA SER A 193 21.03 -28.39 -2.91
C SER A 193 21.74 -29.58 -3.55
N ASP A 194 21.45 -30.79 -3.06
CA ASP A 194 22.01 -32.06 -3.52
C ASP A 194 21.10 -32.75 -4.55
N PRO A 195 21.56 -32.91 -5.80
CA PRO A 195 20.85 -33.66 -6.83
C PRO A 195 20.47 -35.08 -6.44
N ALA A 196 21.34 -35.80 -5.71
CA ALA A 196 21.12 -37.21 -5.32
C ALA A 196 19.97 -37.38 -4.31
N ASN A 197 19.48 -36.27 -3.75
CA ASN A 197 18.39 -36.22 -2.79
C ASN A 197 17.31 -35.20 -3.19
N ALA A 198 17.14 -34.92 -4.48
CA ALA A 198 16.28 -33.84 -4.97
C ALA A 198 14.78 -34.18 -5.07
N CYS A 199 14.38 -35.45 -4.99
CA CYS A 199 12.96 -35.86 -5.04
C CYS A 199 12.60 -36.78 -3.88
N ALA A 200 11.58 -36.43 -3.10
CA ALA A 200 11.11 -37.25 -1.99
C ALA A 200 10.20 -38.40 -2.45
N GLY A 201 10.18 -39.47 -1.65
CA GLY A 201 9.28 -40.60 -1.82
C GLY A 201 9.84 -41.76 -2.64
N THR A 202 9.07 -42.84 -2.66
CA THR A 202 9.35 -44.06 -3.42
C THR A 202 8.38 -44.19 -4.59
N ALA A 203 8.77 -44.96 -5.59
CA ALA A 203 7.84 -45.45 -6.59
C ALA A 203 6.80 -46.40 -5.93
N GLY A 204 5.61 -46.48 -6.52
CA GLY A 204 4.57 -47.43 -6.15
C GLY A 204 4.82 -48.83 -6.71
N SER A 205 3.82 -49.72 -6.61
CA SER A 205 3.92 -51.11 -7.05
C SER A 205 4.04 -51.31 -8.56
N ASN A 206 3.85 -50.25 -9.35
CA ASN A 206 4.09 -50.18 -10.79
C ASN A 206 4.07 -48.71 -11.25
N ARG A 207 4.37 -48.47 -12.52
CA ARG A 207 4.30 -47.13 -13.11
C ARG A 207 2.90 -46.54 -13.07
N GLN A 208 1.86 -47.30 -13.40
CA GLN A 208 0.47 -46.82 -13.46
C GLN A 208 0.01 -46.22 -12.12
N THR A 209 0.40 -46.86 -11.01
CA THR A 209 0.10 -46.39 -9.65
C THR A 209 0.93 -45.18 -9.24
N THR A 210 2.13 -45.01 -9.81
CA THR A 210 3.04 -43.91 -9.50
C THR A 210 2.77 -42.67 -10.36
N CYS A 211 2.42 -42.88 -11.62
CA CYS A 211 2.46 -41.89 -12.69
C CYS A 211 1.09 -41.28 -12.97
N LYS A 212 0.46 -40.79 -11.90
CA LYS A 212 -0.80 -40.08 -11.92
C LYS A 212 -0.75 -38.87 -10.99
N VAL A 213 -1.43 -37.80 -11.38
CA VAL A 213 -1.62 -36.61 -10.55
C VAL A 213 -2.81 -36.86 -9.63
N GLU A 214 -2.54 -36.91 -8.33
CA GLU A 214 -3.55 -37.19 -7.29
C GLU A 214 -3.23 -36.51 -5.96
N THR A 215 -4.18 -36.66 -5.03
CA THR A 215 -4.34 -35.92 -3.77
C THR A 215 -3.15 -35.94 -2.80
N LYS A 216 -2.24 -36.93 -2.90
CA LYS A 216 -0.81 -36.93 -2.49
C LYS A 216 -0.26 -38.36 -2.35
N PRO A 217 1.06 -38.56 -2.49
CA PRO A 217 2.10 -37.57 -2.81
C PRO A 217 2.35 -37.50 -4.32
N SER A 218 1.70 -36.59 -5.06
CA SER A 218 2.09 -36.28 -6.44
C SER A 218 2.90 -34.97 -6.44
N THR A 219 4.08 -34.97 -7.06
CA THR A 219 5.00 -33.82 -7.12
C THR A 219 5.51 -33.63 -8.55
N VAL A 220 6.03 -32.43 -8.86
CA VAL A 220 6.61 -32.16 -10.19
C VAL A 220 7.82 -33.05 -10.47
N CYS A 221 8.67 -33.32 -9.46
CA CYS A 221 9.80 -34.23 -9.62
C CYS A 221 9.35 -35.66 -9.93
N ARG A 222 8.27 -36.15 -9.30
CA ARG A 222 7.67 -37.44 -9.62
C ARG A 222 7.09 -37.45 -11.04
N ALA A 223 6.44 -36.36 -11.47
CA ALA A 223 5.94 -36.23 -12.84
C ALA A 223 7.09 -36.33 -13.86
N ALA A 224 8.22 -35.68 -13.60
CA ALA A 224 9.40 -35.77 -14.46
C ALA A 224 10.01 -37.19 -14.49
N VAL A 225 10.08 -37.88 -13.36
CA VAL A 225 10.46 -39.30 -13.29
C VAL A 225 9.49 -40.19 -14.08
N CYS A 226 8.20 -39.90 -14.03
CA CYS A 226 7.19 -40.65 -14.78
C CYS A 226 7.20 -40.39 -16.29
N LEU A 227 7.65 -39.20 -16.71
CA LEU A 227 7.85 -38.88 -18.12
C LEU A 227 9.10 -39.55 -18.69
N CYS A 228 10.20 -39.60 -17.91
CA CYS A 228 11.54 -39.94 -18.43
C CYS A 228 12.11 -41.27 -17.94
N GLY A 229 11.57 -41.81 -16.84
CA GLY A 229 12.18 -42.93 -16.16
C GLY A 229 12.03 -44.24 -16.93
N ARG A 230 13.03 -45.12 -16.80
CA ARG A 230 13.08 -46.46 -17.39
C ARG A 230 12.69 -47.55 -16.39
N ASP A 231 11.78 -48.42 -16.79
CA ASP A 231 11.39 -49.65 -16.09
C ASP A 231 11.25 -50.80 -17.10
N GLY A 232 11.72 -52.00 -16.78
CA GLY A 232 11.54 -53.21 -17.59
C GLY A 232 11.76 -53.02 -19.10
N THR A 233 10.67 -52.96 -19.88
CA THR A 233 10.71 -52.85 -21.35
C THR A 233 10.92 -51.42 -21.88
N GLN A 234 10.98 -50.40 -21.02
CA GLN A 234 11.32 -49.02 -21.38
C GLN A 234 12.84 -48.85 -21.57
N ASN A 235 13.34 -49.29 -22.71
CA ASN A 235 14.77 -49.25 -23.05
C ASN A 235 15.16 -48.03 -23.92
N GLN A 236 14.26 -47.08 -24.14
CA GLN A 236 14.52 -45.89 -24.98
C GLN A 236 14.83 -44.64 -24.15
N ASP A 237 15.67 -43.76 -24.68
CA ASP A 237 16.04 -42.44 -24.12
C ASP A 237 14.95 -41.39 -24.43
N VAL A 238 13.73 -41.60 -23.93
CA VAL A 238 12.56 -40.80 -24.36
C VAL A 238 12.64 -39.31 -24.01
N CYS A 239 13.47 -38.93 -23.03
CA CYS A 239 13.76 -37.53 -22.68
C CYS A 239 15.18 -37.08 -23.06
N GLY A 240 15.90 -37.88 -23.85
CA GLY A 240 17.30 -37.64 -24.23
C GLY A 240 18.31 -38.30 -23.29
N GLN A 241 19.47 -38.67 -23.84
CA GLN A 241 20.49 -39.46 -23.13
C GLN A 241 21.03 -38.78 -21.87
N ALA A 242 21.02 -37.43 -21.84
CA ALA A 242 21.64 -36.66 -20.77
C ALA A 242 20.86 -36.68 -19.43
N VAL A 243 19.60 -37.13 -19.45
CA VAL A 243 18.76 -37.31 -18.25
C VAL A 243 18.45 -38.76 -17.94
N THR A 244 18.87 -39.67 -18.80
CA THR A 244 18.65 -41.10 -18.65
C THR A 244 19.34 -41.65 -17.42
N HIS A 245 18.67 -42.63 -16.81
CA HIS A 245 19.22 -43.44 -15.73
C HIS A 245 19.29 -44.93 -16.14
N ALA A 246 20.09 -45.70 -15.41
CA ALA A 246 20.15 -47.15 -15.57
C ALA A 246 18.79 -47.81 -15.24
N MET A 247 18.44 -48.89 -15.93
CA MET A 247 17.18 -49.60 -15.67
C MET A 247 17.05 -50.00 -14.19
N VAL A 248 15.88 -49.75 -13.60
CA VAL A 248 15.62 -50.06 -12.19
C VAL A 248 14.47 -51.06 -12.06
N ASN A 249 14.42 -51.73 -10.91
CA ASN A 249 13.18 -52.36 -10.45
C ASN A 249 12.27 -51.26 -9.90
N TRP A 250 11.21 -50.92 -10.64
CA TRP A 250 10.32 -49.81 -10.28
C TRP A 250 9.74 -49.95 -8.87
N ASN A 251 9.36 -51.15 -8.47
CA ASN A 251 8.59 -51.41 -7.25
C ASN A 251 9.36 -51.10 -5.95
N SER A 252 10.69 -50.98 -6.03
CA SER A 252 11.56 -50.61 -4.91
C SER A 252 12.37 -49.33 -5.19
N ALA A 253 12.12 -48.67 -6.32
CA ALA A 253 12.91 -47.52 -6.74
C ALA A 253 12.66 -46.29 -5.85
N GLN A 254 13.74 -45.62 -5.49
CA GLN A 254 13.69 -44.32 -4.82
C GLN A 254 13.59 -43.22 -5.88
N LEU A 255 12.62 -42.31 -5.77
CA LEU A 255 12.40 -41.28 -6.79
C LEU A 255 13.61 -40.35 -6.93
N LYS A 256 14.35 -40.10 -5.85
CA LYS A 256 15.61 -39.33 -5.89
C LYS A 256 16.64 -39.89 -6.87
N ALA A 257 16.79 -41.21 -6.96
CA ALA A 257 17.76 -41.85 -7.84
C ALA A 257 17.38 -41.69 -9.32
N LEU A 258 16.08 -41.73 -9.61
CA LEU A 258 15.53 -41.55 -10.96
C LEU A 258 15.54 -40.08 -11.39
N PHE A 259 15.44 -39.16 -10.43
CA PHE A 259 15.35 -37.73 -10.68
C PHE A 259 16.71 -37.03 -10.73
N GLU A 260 17.79 -37.63 -10.24
CA GLU A 260 19.09 -36.96 -10.07
C GLU A 260 19.60 -36.27 -11.34
N ASN A 261 19.66 -36.99 -12.47
CA ASN A 261 20.15 -36.42 -13.73
C ASN A 261 19.16 -35.40 -14.32
N ILE A 262 17.85 -35.63 -14.15
CA ILE A 262 16.81 -34.67 -14.52
C ILE A 262 17.02 -33.36 -13.76
N PHE A 263 17.21 -33.42 -12.44
CA PHE A 263 17.44 -32.25 -11.59
C PHE A 263 18.68 -31.47 -12.02
N LYS A 264 19.80 -32.16 -12.29
CA LYS A 264 21.03 -31.53 -12.80
C LYS A 264 20.76 -30.74 -14.07
N LYS A 265 19.95 -31.27 -15.00
CA LYS A 265 19.58 -30.59 -16.24
C LYS A 265 18.59 -29.46 -16.04
N CYS A 266 17.54 -29.65 -15.23
CA CYS A 266 16.61 -28.56 -14.92
C CYS A 266 17.32 -27.38 -14.25
N LYS A 267 18.35 -27.62 -13.41
CA LYS A 267 19.16 -26.56 -12.80
C LYS A 267 20.02 -25.77 -13.81
N GLN A 268 20.34 -26.34 -14.97
CA GLN A 268 21.05 -25.64 -16.05
C GLN A 268 20.13 -24.73 -16.87
N LYS A 269 18.81 -24.90 -16.73
CA LYS A 269 17.83 -24.10 -17.44
C LYS A 269 17.81 -22.67 -16.91
N LYS A 270 17.89 -21.70 -17.83
CA LYS A 270 17.68 -20.29 -17.48
C LYS A 270 16.22 -20.06 -17.12
N SER A 271 15.98 -19.39 -16.00
CA SER A 271 14.64 -19.03 -15.56
C SER A 271 14.56 -17.57 -15.15
N GLY A 272 13.36 -16.99 -15.26
CA GLY A 272 13.05 -15.72 -14.62
C GLY A 272 12.98 -15.86 -13.09
N LYS A 273 12.86 -14.71 -12.40
CA LYS A 273 12.65 -14.64 -10.95
C LYS A 273 11.39 -15.40 -10.52
N LEU A 274 11.36 -15.86 -9.27
CA LEU A 274 10.14 -16.43 -8.71
C LEU A 274 9.13 -15.29 -8.42
N THR A 275 8.18 -15.14 -9.33
CA THR A 275 7.06 -14.19 -9.25
C THR A 275 5.75 -14.93 -9.51
N ALA A 276 4.61 -14.34 -9.15
CA ALA A 276 3.30 -14.90 -9.44
C ALA A 276 3.11 -15.20 -10.93
N VAL A 277 3.48 -14.24 -11.78
CA VAL A 277 3.37 -14.36 -13.24
C VAL A 277 4.25 -15.48 -13.77
N ASN A 278 5.53 -15.51 -13.39
CA ASN A 278 6.46 -16.52 -13.92
C ASN A 278 6.09 -17.94 -13.47
N LEU A 279 5.64 -18.10 -12.22
CA LEU A 279 5.20 -19.39 -11.70
C LEU A 279 3.93 -19.87 -12.42
N GLN A 280 2.94 -18.99 -12.56
CA GLN A 280 1.69 -19.30 -13.26
C GLN A 280 1.94 -19.63 -14.73
N SER A 281 2.75 -18.84 -15.43
CA SER A 281 3.10 -19.09 -16.83
C SER A 281 3.84 -20.41 -17.03
N ALA A 282 4.79 -20.74 -16.14
CA ALA A 282 5.50 -22.02 -16.22
C ALA A 282 4.57 -23.21 -15.96
N LEU A 283 3.63 -23.09 -15.02
CA LEU A 283 2.62 -24.12 -14.76
C LEU A 283 1.68 -24.29 -15.96
N THR A 284 1.14 -23.19 -16.49
CA THR A 284 0.27 -23.21 -17.67
C THR A 284 0.99 -23.78 -18.89
N ASN A 285 2.29 -23.51 -19.05
CA ASN A 285 3.09 -24.12 -20.11
C ASN A 285 3.11 -25.66 -19.99
N VAL A 286 3.33 -26.22 -18.79
CA VAL A 286 3.25 -27.68 -18.58
C VAL A 286 1.87 -28.21 -18.96
N LEU A 287 0.81 -27.56 -18.48
CA LEU A 287 -0.57 -27.98 -18.75
C LEU A 287 -0.96 -27.88 -20.23
N SER A 288 -0.30 -27.01 -21.01
CA SER A 288 -0.54 -26.86 -22.45
C SER A 288 -0.08 -28.07 -23.28
N TYR A 289 0.83 -28.89 -22.74
CA TYR A 289 1.30 -30.13 -23.38
C TYR A 289 0.39 -31.33 -23.08
N LEU A 290 -0.65 -31.17 -22.27
CA LEU A 290 -1.60 -32.24 -22.01
C LEU A 290 -2.33 -32.60 -23.30
N LYS A 291 -2.36 -33.90 -23.59
CA LYS A 291 -3.01 -34.45 -24.78
C LYS A 291 -3.93 -35.60 -24.40
N GLN A 292 -4.92 -35.81 -25.25
CA GLN A 292 -5.79 -36.98 -25.12
C GLN A 292 -4.98 -38.23 -25.45
N HIS A 293 -5.21 -39.28 -24.66
CA HIS A 293 -4.68 -40.60 -24.92
C HIS A 293 -5.84 -41.59 -24.96
N GLN A 294 -5.92 -42.35 -26.04
CA GLN A 294 -6.99 -43.32 -26.28
C GLN A 294 -6.48 -44.72 -25.97
N GLN A 295 -7.21 -45.45 -25.14
CA GLN A 295 -6.99 -46.84 -24.81
C GLN A 295 -8.28 -47.63 -24.99
N GLY A 296 -8.40 -48.34 -26.10
CA GLY A 296 -9.68 -48.93 -26.51
C GLY A 296 -10.75 -47.84 -26.61
N THR A 297 -11.81 -47.95 -25.81
CA THR A 297 -12.90 -46.95 -25.73
C THR A 297 -12.68 -45.87 -24.67
N ALA A 298 -11.67 -46.03 -23.79
CA ALA A 298 -11.35 -45.06 -22.76
C ALA A 298 -10.47 -43.92 -23.34
N VAL A 299 -10.79 -42.69 -22.95
CA VAL A 299 -9.98 -41.51 -23.25
C VAL A 299 -9.50 -40.91 -21.94
N THR A 300 -8.18 -40.77 -21.78
CA THR A 300 -7.50 -40.14 -20.65
C THR A 300 -6.79 -38.87 -21.08
N LEU A 301 -6.41 -38.04 -20.10
CA LEU A 301 -5.63 -36.84 -20.32
C LEU A 301 -4.22 -37.09 -19.78
N VAL A 302 -3.19 -36.99 -20.60
CA VAL A 302 -1.81 -37.32 -20.21
C VAL A 302 -0.81 -36.26 -20.66
N LEU A 303 0.29 -36.15 -19.92
CA LEU A 303 1.53 -35.51 -20.37
C LEU A 303 2.47 -36.61 -20.90
N GLY A 304 3.04 -36.47 -22.09
CA GLY A 304 3.89 -37.51 -22.71
C GLY A 304 3.08 -38.61 -23.41
N THR A 305 3.72 -39.72 -23.79
CA THR A 305 3.06 -40.80 -24.57
C THR A 305 2.70 -41.97 -23.67
N GLY A 306 1.40 -42.27 -23.58
CA GLY A 306 0.86 -43.42 -22.85
C GLY A 306 1.07 -44.76 -23.55
N ASP A 307 0.90 -45.83 -22.77
CA ASP A 307 1.01 -47.19 -23.27
C ASP A 307 -0.21 -47.62 -24.09
N SER A 308 -0.03 -48.60 -24.97
CA SER A 308 -1.10 -49.15 -25.82
C SER A 308 -1.90 -50.26 -25.15
N GLY A 309 -1.66 -50.56 -23.87
CA GLY A 309 -2.34 -51.64 -23.15
C GLY A 309 -3.79 -51.28 -22.82
N ALA A 310 -4.70 -52.25 -22.93
CA ALA A 310 -6.09 -52.05 -22.54
C ALA A 310 -6.19 -51.97 -21.00
N GLY A 311 -6.78 -50.90 -20.48
CA GLY A 311 -7.05 -50.74 -19.05
C GLY A 311 -5.85 -50.29 -18.21
N THR A 312 -4.79 -49.80 -18.84
CA THR A 312 -3.54 -49.42 -18.18
C THR A 312 -3.12 -48.02 -18.61
N VAL A 313 -3.14 -47.00 -17.74
CA VAL A 313 -2.71 -45.64 -18.11
C VAL A 313 -1.32 -45.35 -17.54
N CYS A 314 -0.40 -44.90 -18.40
CA CYS A 314 0.99 -44.62 -18.02
C CYS A 314 1.73 -45.83 -17.43
N GLY A 315 1.45 -47.01 -17.98
CA GLY A 315 2.18 -48.24 -17.74
C GLY A 315 3.48 -48.35 -18.52
N THR A 316 4.19 -49.43 -18.23
CA THR A 316 5.49 -49.75 -18.84
C THR A 316 5.30 -50.13 -20.30
N SER A 317 5.87 -49.35 -21.21
CA SER A 317 5.79 -49.57 -22.66
C SER A 317 7.07 -49.11 -23.37
N ALA A 318 7.49 -49.84 -24.41
CA ALA A 318 8.69 -49.48 -25.17
C ALA A 318 8.51 -48.11 -25.84
N GLY A 319 9.44 -47.18 -25.58
CA GLY A 319 9.37 -45.83 -26.13
C GLY A 319 8.24 -44.95 -25.60
N GLY A 320 7.55 -45.37 -24.52
CA GLY A 320 6.53 -44.60 -23.82
C GLY A 320 7.04 -43.98 -22.52
N GLY A 321 6.32 -42.98 -22.04
CA GLY A 321 6.60 -42.23 -20.82
C GLY A 321 5.52 -41.18 -20.64
N CYS A 322 4.75 -41.26 -19.55
CA CYS A 322 3.69 -40.30 -19.32
C CYS A 322 3.31 -40.11 -17.87
N VAL A 323 2.48 -39.09 -17.66
CA VAL A 323 1.82 -38.76 -16.40
C VAL A 323 0.32 -38.63 -16.66
N ASP A 324 -0.49 -39.34 -15.88
CA ASP A 324 -1.95 -39.29 -15.97
C ASP A 324 -2.53 -38.08 -15.22
N PHE A 325 -3.17 -37.19 -15.96
CA PHE A 325 -3.87 -35.99 -15.47
C PHE A 325 -5.40 -36.16 -15.48
N THR A 326 -5.92 -37.37 -15.73
CA THR A 326 -7.37 -37.62 -15.89
C THR A 326 -8.18 -37.20 -14.67
N LYS A 327 -7.61 -37.28 -13.46
CA LYS A 327 -8.24 -36.78 -12.22
C LYS A 327 -8.54 -35.28 -12.23
N LEU A 328 -7.81 -34.50 -13.04
CA LEU A 328 -8.00 -33.05 -13.20
C LEU A 328 -8.92 -32.71 -14.38
N ALA A 329 -9.34 -33.70 -15.17
CA ALA A 329 -10.31 -33.47 -16.24
C ALA A 329 -11.72 -33.47 -15.66
N ALA A 330 -12.36 -32.30 -15.58
CA ALA A 330 -13.72 -32.15 -15.04
C ALA A 330 -14.75 -33.05 -15.74
N THR A 331 -14.61 -33.27 -17.05
CA THR A 331 -15.47 -34.18 -17.83
C THR A 331 -15.31 -35.67 -17.48
N LYS A 332 -14.35 -36.00 -16.61
CA LYS A 332 -14.05 -37.36 -16.14
C LYS A 332 -14.35 -37.55 -14.65
N GLN A 333 -14.79 -36.51 -13.95
CA GLN A 333 -15.12 -36.58 -12.52
C GLN A 333 -16.63 -36.57 -12.32
N SER A 334 -17.12 -37.38 -11.37
CA SER A 334 -18.51 -37.34 -10.88
C SER A 334 -18.72 -36.34 -9.74
N THR A 335 -17.63 -35.84 -9.16
CA THR A 335 -17.60 -34.88 -8.06
C THR A 335 -16.66 -33.71 -8.39
N ALA A 336 -16.68 -32.66 -7.56
CA ALA A 336 -15.68 -31.61 -7.64
C ALA A 336 -14.26 -32.19 -7.53
N ILE A 337 -13.34 -31.64 -8.33
CA ILE A 337 -11.92 -31.97 -8.26
C ILE A 337 -11.39 -31.44 -6.93
N ALA A 338 -10.66 -32.27 -6.19
CA ALA A 338 -10.02 -31.86 -4.94
C ALA A 338 -8.81 -30.95 -5.23
N ASP A 339 -8.66 -29.89 -4.43
CA ASP A 339 -7.58 -28.91 -4.54
C ASP A 339 -6.33 -29.29 -3.73
N ASP A 340 -5.85 -30.52 -3.89
CA ASP A 340 -4.73 -31.07 -3.09
C ASP A 340 -3.61 -31.70 -3.94
N THR A 341 -3.60 -31.41 -5.24
CA THR A 341 -2.52 -31.81 -6.15
C THR A 341 -1.42 -30.76 -6.19
N TRP A 342 -0.22 -31.11 -6.66
CA TRP A 342 0.83 -30.12 -6.89
C TRP A 342 0.40 -29.02 -7.88
N VAL A 343 -0.58 -29.29 -8.77
CA VAL A 343 -1.12 -28.28 -9.69
C VAL A 343 -1.89 -27.21 -8.93
N SER A 344 -2.84 -27.61 -8.08
CA SER A 344 -3.63 -26.67 -7.25
C SER A 344 -2.75 -25.96 -6.22
N GLU A 345 -1.79 -26.66 -5.61
CA GLU A 345 -0.84 -26.05 -4.67
C GLU A 345 0.01 -24.95 -5.32
N LEU A 346 0.48 -25.15 -6.55
CA LEU A 346 1.25 -24.14 -7.27
C LEU A 346 0.39 -22.98 -7.78
N GLN A 347 -0.89 -23.21 -8.12
CA GLN A 347 -1.85 -22.15 -8.44
C GLN A 347 -2.14 -21.26 -7.22
N GLU A 348 -2.37 -21.89 -6.06
CA GLU A 348 -2.60 -21.16 -4.81
C GLU A 348 -1.33 -20.40 -4.40
N ALA A 349 -0.15 -21.02 -4.53
CA ALA A 349 1.11 -20.33 -4.28
C ALA A 349 1.33 -19.12 -5.22
N ALA A 350 0.97 -19.22 -6.50
CA ALA A 350 1.02 -18.07 -7.41
C ALA A 350 0.06 -16.94 -6.96
N THR A 351 -1.11 -17.30 -6.42
CA THR A 351 -2.07 -16.33 -5.87
C THR A 351 -1.54 -15.65 -4.61
N GLU A 352 -0.91 -16.41 -3.71
CA GLU A 352 -0.24 -15.90 -2.51
C GLU A 352 0.91 -14.95 -2.87
N LEU A 353 1.74 -15.31 -3.86
CA LEU A 353 2.80 -14.45 -4.38
C LEU A 353 2.23 -13.14 -4.94
N LYS A 354 1.15 -13.20 -5.73
CA LYS A 354 0.50 -11.99 -6.29
C LYS A 354 0.02 -11.04 -5.19
N ALA A 355 -0.55 -11.60 -4.13
CA ALA A 355 -1.01 -10.82 -2.99
C ALA A 355 0.16 -10.16 -2.24
N ALA A 356 1.30 -10.84 -2.12
CA ALA A 356 2.51 -10.31 -1.51
C ALA A 356 3.18 -9.23 -2.36
N GLU A 357 3.25 -9.43 -3.69
CA GLU A 357 3.75 -8.43 -4.65
C GLU A 357 2.91 -7.14 -4.57
N ALA A 358 1.57 -7.24 -4.54
CA ALA A 358 0.70 -6.08 -4.39
C ALA A 358 0.83 -5.38 -3.02
N ALA A 359 1.06 -6.15 -1.95
CA ALA A 359 1.34 -5.59 -0.64
C ALA A 359 2.69 -4.84 -0.63
N LEU A 360 3.71 -5.35 -1.32
CA LEU A 360 4.98 -4.65 -1.46
C LEU A 360 4.83 -3.32 -2.22
N ASP A 361 4.07 -3.30 -3.32
CA ASP A 361 3.77 -2.07 -4.06
C ASP A 361 3.04 -1.04 -3.18
N THR A 362 2.07 -1.51 -2.39
CA THR A 362 1.35 -0.67 -1.42
C THR A 362 2.32 -0.07 -0.39
N ARG A 363 3.28 -0.86 0.09
CA ARG A 363 4.31 -0.41 1.03
C ARG A 363 5.15 0.72 0.44
N LEU A 364 5.65 0.54 -0.79
CA LEU A 364 6.48 1.54 -1.48
C LEU A 364 5.71 2.86 -1.70
N GLN A 365 4.43 2.77 -2.07
CA GLN A 365 3.57 3.95 -2.19
C GLN A 365 3.38 4.66 -0.85
N LEU A 366 3.15 3.91 0.22
CA LEU A 366 3.02 4.50 1.56
C LEU A 366 4.32 5.15 2.03
N GLU A 367 5.50 4.60 1.72
CA GLU A 367 6.79 5.24 2.02
C GLU A 367 6.88 6.62 1.35
N MET A 368 6.56 6.72 0.06
CA MET A 368 6.55 8.00 -0.64
C MET A 368 5.55 9.01 -0.03
N GLU A 369 4.38 8.54 0.40
CA GLU A 369 3.39 9.40 1.06
C GLU A 369 3.84 9.87 2.45
N LEU A 370 4.57 9.04 3.19
CA LEU A 370 5.12 9.37 4.50
C LEU A 370 6.28 10.38 4.38
N ASP A 371 7.09 10.26 3.34
CA ASP A 371 8.11 11.26 3.00
C ASP A 371 7.46 12.59 2.62
N ALA A 372 6.44 12.57 1.75
CA ALA A 372 5.69 13.78 1.40
C ALA A 372 5.00 14.42 2.62
N ALA A 373 4.51 13.62 3.57
CA ALA A 373 3.97 14.14 4.83
C ALA A 373 5.05 14.83 5.66
N SER A 374 6.28 14.29 5.68
CA SER A 374 7.43 14.87 6.37
C SER A 374 7.86 16.19 5.74
N ASP A 375 7.83 16.30 4.42
CA ASP A 375 8.08 17.55 3.70
C ASP A 375 7.00 18.59 3.99
N ALA A 376 5.73 18.18 3.99
CA ALA A 376 4.63 19.08 4.35
C ALA A 376 4.75 19.61 5.79
N ALA A 377 5.16 18.75 6.74
CA ALA A 377 5.45 19.15 8.11
C ALA A 377 6.61 20.16 8.20
N GLU A 378 7.66 19.97 7.40
CA GLU A 378 8.76 20.91 7.30
C GLU A 378 8.30 22.27 6.75
N GLN A 379 7.47 22.29 5.70
CA GLN A 379 6.92 23.54 5.17
C GLN A 379 6.03 24.26 6.20
N ILE A 380 5.21 23.52 6.95
CA ILE A 380 4.41 24.09 8.06
C ILE A 380 5.34 24.74 9.10
N TYR A 381 6.42 24.06 9.47
CA TYR A 381 7.41 24.58 10.41
C TYR A 381 8.08 25.85 9.88
N LEU A 382 8.56 25.84 8.63
CA LEU A 382 9.25 26.98 8.02
C LEU A 382 8.31 28.18 7.87
N ASN A 383 7.05 27.97 7.52
CA ASN A 383 6.06 29.03 7.48
C ASN A 383 5.88 29.68 8.85
N LEU A 384 5.82 28.88 9.91
CA LEU A 384 5.70 29.38 11.28
C LEU A 384 6.99 30.06 11.78
N LEU A 385 8.16 29.55 11.39
CA LEU A 385 9.47 30.15 11.69
C LEU A 385 9.60 31.57 11.11
N HIS A 386 9.18 31.76 9.86
CA HIS A 386 9.25 33.04 9.16
C HIS A 386 8.01 33.92 9.35
N THR A 387 7.00 33.45 10.08
CA THR A 387 5.84 34.27 10.42
C THR A 387 6.33 35.44 11.27
N ARG A 388 6.07 36.66 10.81
CA ARG A 388 6.24 37.84 11.66
C ARG A 388 5.01 37.94 12.55
N PRO A 389 5.15 38.23 13.85
CA PRO A 389 4.00 38.60 14.66
C PRO A 389 3.27 39.71 13.91
N LEU A 390 1.99 39.50 13.61
CA LEU A 390 1.16 40.65 13.31
C LEU A 390 1.20 41.47 14.60
N LEU A 391 1.95 42.57 14.57
CA LEU A 391 1.68 43.70 15.43
C LEU A 391 0.27 44.13 15.06
N ILE A 392 -0.73 43.47 15.62
CA ILE A 392 -2.02 44.08 15.82
C ILE A 392 -1.65 45.18 16.80
N PRO A 393 -1.61 46.47 16.39
CA PRO A 393 -1.61 47.52 17.40
C PRO A 393 -2.81 47.15 18.27
N GLN A 394 -2.60 46.98 19.57
CA GLN A 394 -3.74 46.93 20.48
C GLN A 394 -4.62 48.09 20.04
N LEU A 395 -5.79 47.77 19.47
CA LEU A 395 -6.89 48.70 19.40
C LEU A 395 -7.29 48.84 20.86
N THR A 396 -6.47 49.58 21.61
CA THR A 396 -6.83 50.19 22.87
C THR A 396 -8.12 50.90 22.56
N ALA A 397 -9.17 50.38 23.17
CA ALA A 397 -10.55 50.76 23.06
C ALA A 397 -10.80 52.13 22.42
N ALA A 398 -11.66 52.15 21.41
CA ALA A 398 -12.37 53.35 20.95
C ALA A 398 -13.35 53.88 22.03
N THR A 399 -12.89 54.01 23.27
CA THR A 399 -13.59 54.66 24.39
C THR A 399 -12.99 56.03 24.74
N GLY A 400 -11.80 56.37 24.21
CA GLY A 400 -11.19 57.69 24.42
C GLY A 400 -11.89 58.84 23.69
N GLN A 401 -12.27 58.67 22.42
CA GLN A 401 -12.82 59.77 21.61
C GLN A 401 -14.26 60.19 21.96
N LYS A 402 -15.05 59.33 22.62
CA LYS A 402 -16.41 59.71 23.07
C LYS A 402 -16.43 60.44 24.40
N ALA A 403 -15.42 60.23 25.27
CA ALA A 403 -15.38 60.86 26.58
C ALA A 403 -14.96 62.35 26.51
N ASP A 404 -14.01 62.69 25.63
CA ASP A 404 -13.53 64.08 25.50
C ASP A 404 -14.54 65.00 24.81
N LYS A 405 -15.17 64.57 23.71
CA LYS A 405 -16.22 65.37 23.03
C LYS A 405 -17.46 65.58 23.89
N LYS A 406 -17.79 64.64 24.79
CA LYS A 406 -18.90 64.79 25.73
C LYS A 406 -18.63 65.93 26.72
N LYS A 407 -17.42 65.99 27.30
CA LYS A 407 -17.02 67.09 28.20
C LYS A 407 -16.99 68.44 27.50
N GLU A 408 -16.63 68.47 26.22
CA GLU A 408 -16.59 69.69 25.41
C GLU A 408 -18.00 70.24 25.14
N CYS A 409 -18.95 69.39 24.71
CA CYS A 409 -20.35 69.82 24.51
C CYS A 409 -21.08 70.19 25.82
N GLU A 410 -20.77 69.51 26.93
CA GLU A 410 -21.40 69.78 28.24
C GLU A 410 -21.05 71.16 28.84
N GLN A 411 -20.02 71.85 28.31
CA GLN A 411 -19.67 73.22 28.70
C GLN A 411 -20.66 74.26 28.16
N HIS A 412 -21.38 73.95 27.08
CA HIS A 412 -22.40 74.82 26.51
C HIS A 412 -23.73 74.66 27.27
N LYS A 413 -24.07 75.66 28.10
CA LYS A 413 -25.26 75.63 28.96
C LYS A 413 -26.51 76.25 28.33
N ASP A 414 -26.41 76.74 27.10
CA ASP A 414 -27.53 77.29 26.34
C ASP A 414 -27.54 76.83 24.88
N ASN A 415 -28.70 76.99 24.22
CA ASN A 415 -28.87 76.55 22.84
C ASN A 415 -28.11 77.40 21.80
N ILE A 416 -27.67 78.62 22.16
CA ILE A 416 -26.99 79.54 21.25
C ILE A 416 -25.53 79.11 21.08
N THR A 417 -24.91 78.65 22.17
CA THR A 417 -23.52 78.21 22.20
C THR A 417 -23.37 76.74 21.82
N CYS A 418 -24.44 75.95 21.93
CA CYS A 418 -24.50 74.56 21.50
C CYS A 418 -24.83 74.42 19.99
N THR A 419 -23.88 74.76 19.12
CA THR A 419 -24.07 74.78 17.66
C THR A 419 -23.48 73.56 16.95
N ALA A 420 -23.97 73.30 15.73
CA ALA A 420 -23.45 72.26 14.86
C ALA A 420 -21.97 72.47 14.48
N ASP A 421 -21.51 73.73 14.44
CA ASP A 421 -20.11 74.09 14.17
C ASP A 421 -19.16 73.57 15.27
N ASN A 422 -19.64 73.49 16.51
CA ASN A 422 -18.93 72.87 17.63
C ASN A 422 -19.09 71.34 17.67
N ASN A 423 -19.67 70.74 16.63
CA ASN A 423 -20.05 69.32 16.56
C ASN A 423 -20.98 68.87 17.70
N CYS A 424 -21.78 69.79 18.23
CA CYS A 424 -22.74 69.55 19.30
C CYS A 424 -24.18 69.81 18.83
N LYS A 425 -25.15 69.23 19.54
CA LYS A 425 -26.59 69.35 19.27
C LYS A 425 -27.32 69.59 20.59
N TRP A 426 -28.17 70.61 20.60
CA TRP A 426 -29.05 70.90 21.73
C TRP A 426 -30.28 70.00 21.71
N GLU A 427 -30.52 69.29 22.81
CA GLU A 427 -31.73 68.51 23.06
C GLU A 427 -32.53 69.16 24.19
N GLY A 428 -33.54 69.95 23.81
CA GLY A 428 -34.41 70.68 24.74
C GLY A 428 -35.48 71.48 23.99
N THR A 429 -36.35 72.16 24.73
CA THR A 429 -37.35 73.06 24.15
C THR A 429 -36.68 74.35 23.64
N SER A 430 -37.40 75.20 22.93
CA SER A 430 -36.91 76.50 22.43
C SER A 430 -36.54 77.51 23.53
N ASP A 431 -36.74 77.15 24.79
CA ASP A 431 -36.30 77.90 25.97
C ASP A 431 -34.80 77.69 26.20
N LYS A 432 -34.03 78.79 26.17
CA LYS A 432 -32.56 78.79 26.00
C LYS A 432 -31.79 78.06 27.11
N SER A 433 -32.42 77.76 28.24
CA SER A 433 -31.82 77.16 29.44
C SER A 433 -32.46 75.84 29.88
N LYS A 434 -33.41 75.27 29.09
CA LYS A 434 -34.11 74.01 29.42
C LYS A 434 -33.82 72.91 28.42
N GLY A 435 -32.55 72.56 28.28
CA GLY A 435 -32.07 71.48 27.43
C GLY A 435 -30.66 71.04 27.77
N THR A 436 -30.16 70.03 27.07
CA THR A 436 -28.81 69.49 27.24
C THR A 436 -28.07 69.47 25.91
N CYS A 437 -26.81 69.91 25.92
CA CYS A 437 -25.95 69.90 24.76
C CYS A 437 -25.17 68.59 24.67
N LYS A 438 -25.28 67.85 23.56
CA LYS A 438 -24.62 66.55 23.36
C LYS A 438 -23.82 66.52 22.06
N PRO A 439 -22.80 65.66 21.94
CA PRO A 439 -22.10 65.46 20.67
C PRO A 439 -23.06 65.01 19.57
N LYS A 440 -22.90 65.53 18.36
CA LYS A 440 -23.66 65.09 17.19
C LYS A 440 -23.21 63.67 16.80
N ASP A 441 -24.16 62.75 16.61
CA ASP A 441 -23.86 61.41 16.10
C ASP A 441 -23.30 61.54 14.67
N GLY A 442 -22.17 60.88 14.42
CA GLY A 442 -21.32 61.14 13.26
C GLY A 442 -22.04 60.98 11.92
N GLU A 443 -22.19 62.08 11.18
CA GLU A 443 -22.36 62.06 9.74
C GLU A 443 -20.97 61.89 9.10
N VAL A 444 -20.84 60.87 8.26
CA VAL A 444 -19.65 60.58 7.45
C VAL A 444 -19.33 61.81 6.59
N PRO A 445 -18.07 62.29 6.51
CA PRO A 445 -17.72 63.36 5.59
C PRO A 445 -17.89 62.88 4.14
N THR A 446 -18.79 63.53 3.39
CA THR A 446 -18.87 63.45 1.94
C THR A 446 -17.65 64.16 1.33
N ASN A 447 -16.65 63.39 0.90
CA ASN A 447 -15.58 63.92 0.06
C ASN A 447 -16.11 64.13 -1.36
N GLN A 448 -16.23 65.41 -1.75
CA GLN A 448 -16.23 65.84 -3.14
C GLN A 448 -14.82 65.64 -3.74
N GLY A 449 -14.76 64.98 -4.90
CA GLY A 449 -13.58 64.88 -5.77
C GLY A 449 -13.94 64.05 -7.00
N GLY A 450 -13.90 64.66 -8.19
CA GLY A 450 -14.63 64.21 -9.37
C GLY A 450 -13.88 63.35 -10.39
N ALA A 451 -14.69 62.97 -11.39
CA ALA A 451 -14.39 62.60 -12.78
C ALA A 451 -13.90 61.16 -13.10
N GLY A 452 -14.71 60.46 -13.91
CA GLY A 452 -14.34 59.25 -14.64
C GLY A 452 -15.55 58.44 -15.13
N THR A 453 -16.13 58.88 -16.25
CA THR A 453 -17.23 58.29 -17.03
C THR A 453 -16.97 56.87 -17.56
N GLY A 454 -18.03 56.05 -17.67
CA GLY A 454 -18.08 54.84 -18.50
C GLY A 454 -19.30 53.96 -18.20
N GLU A 455 -20.26 53.92 -19.12
CA GLU A 455 -21.61 53.31 -19.06
C GLU A 455 -21.64 51.77 -19.05
N GLY A 456 -22.75 51.17 -18.59
CA GLY A 456 -23.05 49.75 -18.89
C GLY A 456 -24.00 48.96 -17.99
N ALA A 457 -25.25 49.44 -17.85
CA ALA A 457 -26.53 48.69 -17.71
C ALA A 457 -26.70 47.33 -16.96
N ALA A 458 -27.77 47.34 -16.13
CA ALA A 458 -28.86 46.36 -15.98
C ALA A 458 -28.83 45.29 -14.88
N GLY A 459 -29.83 45.35 -13.98
CA GLY A 459 -30.33 44.21 -13.18
C GLY A 459 -30.79 44.57 -11.76
N GLU A 460 -32.09 44.80 -11.58
CA GLU A 460 -32.82 45.35 -10.41
C GLU A 460 -33.12 44.32 -9.27
N PRO A 461 -33.87 44.65 -8.17
CA PRO A 461 -33.39 44.51 -6.80
C PRO A 461 -34.25 43.57 -5.91
N THR A 462 -33.79 43.22 -4.71
CA THR A 462 -34.67 42.63 -3.67
C THR A 462 -34.53 43.33 -2.32
N THR A 463 -35.55 44.16 -2.05
CA THR A 463 -36.30 44.30 -0.78
C THR A 463 -35.58 44.69 0.52
N GLU A 464 -35.53 46.00 0.80
CA GLU A 464 -35.59 46.55 2.18
C GLU A 464 -36.89 47.35 2.32
N LYS A 465 -37.91 46.85 3.04
CA LYS A 465 -39.18 47.58 3.27
C LYS A 465 -39.52 47.92 4.72
N CYS A 466 -38.61 47.73 5.69
CA CYS A 466 -38.91 48.05 7.09
C CYS A 466 -37.76 48.67 7.90
N LYS A 467 -36.84 49.41 7.28
CA LYS A 467 -35.79 50.13 8.02
C LYS A 467 -36.32 51.48 8.52
N GLY A 468 -36.47 51.63 9.83
CA GLY A 468 -36.77 52.92 10.47
C GLY A 468 -38.24 53.21 10.83
N LYS A 469 -39.13 52.20 10.93
CA LYS A 469 -40.51 52.37 11.44
C LYS A 469 -40.72 51.72 12.81
N SER A 470 -41.65 52.24 13.59
CA SER A 470 -42.00 51.71 14.93
C SER A 470 -42.84 50.43 14.84
N GLN A 471 -42.80 49.61 15.89
CA GLN A 471 -43.33 48.24 15.91
C GLN A 471 -44.86 48.14 15.72
N THR A 472 -45.60 49.24 15.81
CA THR A 472 -47.06 49.29 15.57
C THR A 472 -47.44 49.42 14.09
N ASP A 473 -46.49 49.76 13.20
CA ASP A 473 -46.75 50.07 11.79
C ASP A 473 -46.49 48.89 10.82
N CYS A 474 -45.98 47.76 11.32
CA CYS A 474 -45.80 46.53 10.54
C CYS A 474 -46.96 45.55 10.80
N LYS A 475 -48.11 45.77 10.16
CA LYS A 475 -49.20 44.77 10.14
C LYS A 475 -49.11 43.90 8.88
N TYR A 476 -48.98 42.59 9.13
CA TYR A 476 -49.03 41.45 8.20
C TYR A 476 -47.78 41.18 7.34
N GLY A 477 -47.09 40.09 7.66
CA GLY A 477 -46.38 39.29 6.64
C GLY A 477 -44.86 39.46 6.52
N CYS A 478 -44.11 39.37 7.61
CA CYS A 478 -42.67 39.06 7.54
C CYS A 478 -42.44 37.70 8.26
N LYS A 479 -42.06 36.68 7.49
CA LYS A 479 -41.46 35.44 8.00
C LYS A 479 -39.95 35.63 8.07
#